data_AF-A0A815R3P5-F1
#
_entry.id   AF-A0A815R3P5-F1
#
_cell.length_a   1.000
_cell.length_b   1.000
_cell.length_c   1.000
_cell.angle_alpha   90.00
_cell.angle_beta   90.00
_cell.angle_gamma   90.00
#
_symmetry.space_group_name_H-M   'P 1'
#
loop_
_entity.id
_entity.type
_entity.pdbx_description
1 polymer ?
#
loop_
_entity_poly.entity_id
_entity_poly.type
_entity_poly.pdbx_seq_one_letter_code
_entity_poly.pdbx_strand_id
1 'polypeptide(L)'
;METLVTLLQTKDDIKDRWSQYCSSLYKGPGGGDEVVEELESIATPIVGHTNDILYSEVQKALHALKRNKNPSSHGISAEMLQAGGEPLAREIYQLCNKAWHKGTIPEEWGKSILVSIPKKGDLIKCYNYRTVSLISHTGKVLLIVLLNRLKVYVGPYFFRRTGGI
;
A
#
# COMPACT_ATOMS: atom_id res chain seq x y z
N MET A 1 -40.97 -14.60 4.82
CA MET A 1 -40.00 -14.79 5.91
C MET A 1 -39.27 -13.48 6.09
N GLU A 2 -39.54 -12.75 7.16
CA GLU A 2 -38.78 -11.55 7.51
C GLU A 2 -37.37 -11.98 7.92
N THR A 3 -36.37 -11.54 7.16
CA THR A 3 -34.97 -11.69 7.56
C THR A 3 -34.74 -10.73 8.73
N LEU A 4 -34.80 -11.25 9.96
CA LEU A 4 -34.41 -10.49 11.15
C LEU A 4 -32.96 -10.04 10.97
N VAL A 5 -32.73 -8.74 10.89
CA VAL A 5 -31.39 -8.15 10.86
C VAL A 5 -30.98 -7.89 12.30
N THR A 6 -29.99 -8.64 12.80
CA THR A 6 -29.45 -8.43 14.15
C THR A 6 -28.65 -7.12 14.18
N LEU A 7 -29.06 -6.18 15.04
CA LEU A 7 -28.31 -4.97 15.30
C LEU A 7 -27.16 -5.27 16.26
N LEU A 8 -25.93 -4.95 15.84
CA LEU A 8 -24.75 -5.09 16.68
C LEU A 8 -24.64 -3.87 17.60
N GLN A 9 -24.56 -4.11 18.90
CA GLN A 9 -24.57 -3.04 19.91
C GLN A 9 -23.26 -2.93 20.68
N THR A 10 -22.45 -4.00 20.72
CA THR A 10 -21.18 -3.99 21.44
C THR A 10 -20.03 -3.60 20.52
N LYS A 11 -18.99 -2.98 21.10
CA LYS A 11 -17.79 -2.57 20.37
C LYS A 11 -17.08 -3.76 19.74
N ASP A 12 -17.09 -4.92 20.38
CA ASP A 12 -16.38 -6.09 19.91
C ASP A 12 -17.15 -6.81 18.79
N ASP A 13 -18.47 -6.93 18.89
CA ASP A 13 -19.30 -7.45 17.78
C ASP A 13 -19.14 -6.58 16.52
N ILE A 14 -19.10 -5.25 16.69
CA ILE A 14 -18.89 -4.30 15.60
C ILE A 14 -17.51 -4.50 14.97
N LYS A 15 -16.45 -4.63 15.77
CA LYS A 15 -15.09 -4.90 15.26
C LYS A 15 -15.02 -6.23 14.52
N ASP A 16 -15.62 -7.28 15.05
CA ASP A 16 -15.63 -8.60 14.44
C ASP A 16 -16.36 -8.57 13.09
N ARG A 17 -17.50 -7.87 13.03
CA ARG A 17 -18.22 -7.65 11.78
C ARG A 17 -17.38 -6.91 10.74
N TRP A 18 -16.64 -5.88 11.15
CA TRP A 18 -15.71 -5.15 10.29
C TRP A 18 -14.54 -6.04 9.84
N SER A 19 -13.98 -6.83 10.75
CA SER A 19 -12.89 -7.77 10.45
C SER A 19 -13.32 -8.77 9.37
N GLN A 20 -14.46 -9.43 9.57
CA GLN A 20 -15.04 -10.36 8.59
C GLN A 20 -15.29 -9.69 7.24
N TYR A 21 -15.86 -8.48 7.23
CA TYR A 21 -16.12 -7.74 6.00
C TYR A 21 -14.81 -7.42 5.25
N CYS A 22 -13.83 -6.84 5.93
CA CYS A 22 -12.55 -6.48 5.32
C CYS A 22 -11.79 -7.73 4.83
N SER A 23 -11.77 -8.81 5.62
CA SER A 23 -11.18 -10.08 5.18
C SER A 23 -11.86 -10.63 3.93
N SER A 24 -13.19 -10.51 3.81
CA SER A 24 -13.89 -10.92 2.59
C SER A 24 -13.60 -10.00 1.39
N LEU A 25 -13.49 -8.69 1.63
CA LEU A 25 -13.29 -7.68 0.60
C LEU A 25 -11.89 -7.76 -0.04
N TYR A 26 -10.87 -8.06 0.77
CA TYR A 26 -9.48 -8.11 0.33
C TYR A 26 -8.97 -9.53 0.03
N LYS A 27 -9.84 -10.54 0.08
CA LYS A 27 -9.58 -11.84 -0.55
C LYS A 27 -9.74 -11.67 -2.07
N GLY A 28 -8.63 -11.70 -2.82
CA GLY A 28 -8.66 -11.65 -4.28
C GLY A 28 -9.36 -12.89 -4.87
N PRO A 29 -9.99 -12.77 -6.06
CA PRO A 29 -10.62 -13.92 -6.75
C PRO A 29 -9.61 -14.99 -7.21
N GLY A 30 -8.31 -14.65 -7.24
CA GLY A 30 -7.19 -15.56 -7.37
C GLY A 30 -6.17 -15.24 -6.28
N GLY A 31 -5.42 -16.26 -5.83
CA GLY A 31 -4.25 -16.04 -4.97
C GLY A 31 -3.26 -15.10 -5.68
N GLY A 32 -2.41 -14.42 -4.92
CA GLY A 32 -1.36 -13.56 -5.52
C GLY A 32 -0.57 -14.25 -6.64
N ASP A 33 -0.51 -15.59 -6.60
CA ASP A 33 0.10 -16.48 -7.58
C ASP A 33 -0.41 -16.28 -9.02
N GLU A 34 -1.71 -16.07 -9.25
CA GLU A 34 -2.24 -15.94 -10.63
C GLU A 34 -1.78 -14.63 -11.30
N VAL A 35 -1.68 -13.55 -10.52
CA VAL A 35 -1.13 -12.26 -10.97
C VAL A 35 0.39 -12.36 -11.16
N VAL A 36 1.08 -13.11 -10.30
CA VAL A 36 2.52 -13.34 -10.41
C VAL A 36 2.84 -14.15 -11.67
N GLU A 37 2.09 -15.23 -11.95
CA GLU A 37 2.23 -16.02 -13.18
C GLU A 37 1.96 -15.19 -14.43
N GLU A 38 0.93 -14.35 -14.44
CA GLU A 38 0.67 -13.43 -15.54
C GLU A 38 1.84 -12.45 -15.73
N LEU A 39 2.35 -11.86 -14.64
CA LEU A 39 3.50 -10.95 -14.67
C LEU A 39 4.78 -11.63 -15.16
N GLU A 40 5.05 -12.87 -14.75
CA GLU A 40 6.21 -13.65 -15.21
C GLU A 40 6.12 -13.97 -16.71
N SER A 41 4.91 -14.24 -17.22
CA SER A 41 4.69 -14.53 -18.64
C SER A 41 4.90 -13.32 -19.55
N ILE A 42 4.66 -12.10 -19.05
CA ILE A 42 4.86 -10.84 -19.79
C ILE A 42 6.17 -10.15 -19.47
N ALA A 43 6.81 -10.47 -18.34
CA ALA A 43 8.09 -9.90 -17.97
C ALA A 43 9.17 -10.38 -18.94
N THR A 44 9.71 -9.45 -19.73
CA THR A 44 11.06 -9.66 -20.26
C THR A 44 12.00 -9.79 -19.06
N PRO A 45 12.94 -10.76 -19.06
CA PRO A 45 13.92 -10.86 -17.99
C PRO A 45 14.55 -9.48 -17.81
N ILE A 46 14.46 -8.92 -16.60
CA ILE A 46 15.08 -7.63 -16.29
C ILE A 46 16.58 -7.89 -16.26
N VAL A 47 17.19 -7.99 -17.45
CA VAL A 47 18.63 -8.12 -17.61
C VAL A 47 19.22 -6.74 -17.33
N GLY A 48 19.72 -6.54 -16.11
CA GLY A 48 20.62 -5.44 -15.80
C GLY A 48 20.22 -4.49 -14.68
N HIS A 49 19.09 -4.68 -13.97
CA HIS A 49 18.70 -3.80 -12.85
C HIS A 49 18.45 -4.56 -11.53
N THR A 50 19.32 -5.53 -11.23
CA THR A 50 19.59 -5.99 -9.86
C THR A 50 20.45 -5.00 -9.07
N ASN A 51 20.61 -3.77 -9.56
CA ASN A 51 21.37 -2.73 -8.90
C ASN A 51 20.63 -2.27 -7.64
N ASP A 52 21.40 -1.95 -6.61
CA ASP A 52 20.96 -1.33 -5.38
C ASP A 52 19.96 -0.19 -5.66
N ILE A 53 19.01 -0.01 -4.75
CA ILE A 53 18.21 1.20 -4.71
C ILE A 53 19.18 2.37 -4.58
N LEU A 54 19.08 3.35 -5.47
CA LEU A 54 19.96 4.53 -5.44
C LEU A 54 19.48 5.50 -4.36
N TYR A 55 20.43 6.21 -3.74
CA TYR A 55 20.11 7.23 -2.75
C TYR A 55 19.20 8.32 -3.33
N SER A 56 19.43 8.71 -4.58
CA SER A 56 18.61 9.70 -5.28
C SER A 56 17.17 9.24 -5.53
N GLU A 57 16.91 7.93 -5.68
CA GLU A 57 15.55 7.40 -5.77
C GLU A 57 14.81 7.55 -4.44
N VAL A 58 15.50 7.26 -3.34
CA VAL A 58 14.95 7.42 -1.98
C VAL A 58 14.68 8.89 -1.68
N GLN A 59 15.60 9.80 -2.01
CA GLN A 59 15.38 11.24 -1.86
C GLN A 59 14.17 11.71 -2.67
N LYS A 60 14.07 11.32 -3.95
CA LYS A 60 12.91 11.65 -4.78
C LYS A 60 11.61 11.10 -4.19
N ALA A 61 11.62 9.87 -3.67
CA ALA A 61 10.46 9.25 -3.04
C ALA A 61 10.05 9.97 -1.75
N LEU A 62 11.01 10.40 -0.92
CA LEU A 62 10.77 11.20 0.28
C LEU A 62 10.11 12.54 -0.06
N HIS A 63 10.62 13.24 -1.07
CA HIS A 63 10.02 14.49 -1.55
C HIS A 63 8.64 14.30 -2.19
N ALA A 64 8.38 13.13 -2.79
CA ALA A 64 7.09 12.80 -3.38
C ALA A 64 6.01 12.44 -2.34
N LEU A 65 6.37 12.26 -1.06
CA LEU A 65 5.38 12.04 0.00
C LEU A 65 4.45 13.25 0.11
N LYS A 66 3.14 12.97 0.04
CA LYS A 66 2.11 14.00 0.19
C LYS A 66 2.09 14.51 1.64
N ARG A 67 2.17 15.83 1.77
CA ARG A 67 2.03 16.56 3.04
C ARG A 67 0.57 16.68 3.47
N ASN A 68 0.36 17.08 4.72
CA ASN A 68 -0.91 17.22 5.42
C ASN A 68 -1.75 15.94 5.33
N LYS A 69 -1.07 14.80 5.48
CA LYS A 69 -1.69 13.48 5.60
C LYS A 69 -1.57 13.00 7.02
N ASN A 70 -2.53 12.16 7.43
CA ASN A 70 -2.51 11.57 8.75
C ASN A 70 -1.18 10.85 8.97
N PRO A 71 -0.55 11.02 10.15
CA PRO A 71 0.60 10.23 10.54
C PRO A 71 0.33 8.73 10.38
N SER A 72 1.39 7.95 10.20
CA SER A 72 1.25 6.49 10.26
C SER A 72 0.77 6.05 11.64
N SER A 73 0.42 4.77 11.78
CA SER A 73 0.09 4.12 13.06
C SER A 73 1.09 4.39 14.20
N HIS A 74 2.34 4.74 13.85
CA HIS A 74 3.43 5.04 14.79
C HIS A 74 3.64 6.54 15.04
N GLY A 75 2.73 7.41 14.58
CA GLY A 75 2.83 8.86 14.78
C GLY A 75 3.83 9.56 13.87
N ILE A 76 4.46 8.86 12.93
CA ILE A 76 5.42 9.44 11.98
C ILE A 76 4.67 10.01 10.79
N SER A 77 4.78 11.32 10.55
CA SER A 77 4.21 11.99 9.39
C SER A 77 5.19 12.10 8.22
N ALA A 78 4.67 12.40 7.03
CA ALA A 78 5.50 12.71 5.87
C ALA A 78 6.41 13.92 6.10
N GLU A 79 5.92 14.93 6.81
CA GLU A 79 6.66 16.15 7.15
C GLU A 79 7.85 15.84 8.04
N MET A 80 7.69 14.95 9.03
CA MET A 80 8.81 14.53 9.88
C MET A 80 9.90 13.85 9.06
N LEU A 81 9.52 12.98 8.12
CA LEU A 81 10.49 12.32 7.23
C LEU A 81 11.19 13.33 6.30
N GLN A 82 10.45 14.30 5.78
CA GLN A 82 11.00 15.34 4.90
C GLN A 82 11.88 16.34 5.67
N ALA A 83 11.56 16.62 6.94
CA ALA A 83 12.32 17.53 7.80
C ALA A 83 13.56 16.90 8.42
N GLY A 84 13.63 15.56 8.50
CA GLY A 84 14.77 14.84 9.09
C GLY A 84 16.08 14.93 8.30
N GLY A 85 16.06 15.55 7.12
CA GLY A 85 17.25 15.89 6.36
C GLY A 85 18.07 14.69 5.89
N GLU A 86 19.34 14.94 5.60
CA GLU A 86 20.28 13.94 5.08
C GLU A 86 20.47 12.73 6.02
N PRO A 87 20.62 12.90 7.35
CA PRO A 87 20.84 11.76 8.24
C PRO A 87 19.67 10.77 8.21
N LEU A 88 18.44 11.26 8.30
CA LEU A 88 17.26 10.39 8.25
C LEU A 88 17.06 9.76 6.86
N ALA A 89 17.30 10.52 5.80
CA ALA A 89 17.21 9.99 4.44
C ALA A 89 18.21 8.84 4.22
N ARG A 90 19.42 8.92 4.81
CA ARG A 90 20.44 7.87 4.74
C ARG A 90 20.02 6.60 5.48
N GLU A 91 19.41 6.72 6.66
CA GLU A 91 18.86 5.58 7.40
C GLU A 91 17.74 4.88 6.62
N ILE A 92 16.80 5.66 6.04
CA ILE A 92 15.72 5.12 5.22
C ILE A 92 16.28 4.42 3.98
N TYR A 93 17.31 4.98 3.35
CA TYR A 93 18.00 4.36 2.22
C TYR A 93 18.60 3.00 2.57
N GLN A 94 19.28 2.89 3.71
CA GLN A 94 19.83 1.61 4.18
C GLN A 94 18.72 0.59 4.45
N LEU A 95 17.61 1.01 5.06
CA LEU A 95 16.44 0.14 5.29
C LEU A 95 15.82 -0.34 3.97
N CYS A 96 15.66 0.54 2.98
CA CYS A 96 15.15 0.19 1.66
C CYS A 96 16.05 -0.84 0.96
N ASN A 97 17.37 -0.63 0.96
CA ASN A 97 18.30 -1.59 0.35
C ASN A 97 18.35 -2.92 1.11
N LYS A 98 18.31 -2.89 2.45
CA LYS A 98 18.21 -4.11 3.24
C LYS A 98 16.95 -4.91 2.91
N ALA A 99 15.81 -4.24 2.74
CA ALA A 99 14.57 -4.89 2.33
C ALA A 99 14.65 -5.44 0.90
N TRP A 100 15.24 -4.67 -0.03
CA TRP A 100 15.48 -5.07 -1.41
C TRP A 100 16.32 -6.34 -1.52
N HIS A 101 17.49 -6.38 -0.87
CA HIS A 101 18.39 -7.53 -0.93
C HIS A 101 17.84 -8.78 -0.26
N LYS A 102 17.08 -8.62 0.83
CA LYS A 102 16.49 -9.75 1.54
C LYS A 102 15.20 -10.25 0.90
N GLY A 103 14.63 -9.52 -0.06
CA GLY A 103 13.30 -9.80 -0.60
C GLY A 103 12.18 -9.74 0.46
N THR A 104 12.42 -9.11 1.61
CA THR A 104 11.49 -9.06 2.74
C THR A 104 11.44 -7.65 3.31
N ILE A 105 10.25 -7.21 3.71
CA ILE A 105 10.04 -5.91 4.34
C ILE A 105 9.94 -6.06 5.87
N PRO A 106 10.25 -5.01 6.65
CA PRO A 106 9.90 -4.97 8.06
C PRO A 106 8.42 -5.28 8.27
N GLU A 107 8.09 -6.06 9.31
CA GLU A 107 6.71 -6.46 9.62
C GLU A 107 5.78 -5.24 9.76
N GLU A 108 6.27 -4.17 10.38
CA GLU A 108 5.55 -2.91 10.54
C GLU A 108 5.19 -2.22 9.22
N TRP A 109 5.93 -2.48 8.14
CA TRP A 109 5.59 -1.97 6.81
C TRP A 109 4.46 -2.76 6.16
N GLY A 110 4.27 -4.03 6.56
CA GLY A 110 3.17 -4.88 6.12
C GLY A 110 1.87 -4.65 6.89
N LYS A 111 1.93 -3.95 8.03
CA LYS A 111 0.75 -3.60 8.83
C LYS A 111 0.10 -2.31 8.33
N SER A 112 -1.22 -2.24 8.43
CA SER A 112 -1.95 -1.00 8.14
C SER A 112 -3.19 -0.86 9.01
N ILE A 113 -3.59 0.38 9.28
CA ILE A 113 -4.85 0.68 9.96
C ILE A 113 -5.91 0.91 8.89
N LEU A 114 -7.01 0.15 8.96
CA LEU A 114 -8.17 0.37 8.11
C LEU A 114 -9.09 1.41 8.75
N VAL A 115 -9.32 2.50 8.03
CA VAL A 115 -10.28 3.54 8.40
C VAL A 115 -11.49 3.45 7.46
N SER A 116 -12.69 3.38 8.02
CA SER A 116 -13.94 3.38 7.26
C SER A 116 -14.49 4.80 7.11
N ILE A 117 -14.83 5.18 5.87
CA ILE A 117 -15.41 6.49 5.53
C ILE A 117 -16.83 6.26 5.01
N PRO A 118 -17.86 6.87 5.61
CA PRO A 118 -19.25 6.74 5.16
C PRO A 118 -19.44 7.12 3.69
N LYS A 119 -20.25 6.35 2.95
CA LYS A 119 -20.80 6.70 1.63
C LYS A 119 -22.31 6.92 1.75
N LYS A 120 -22.97 7.24 0.63
CA LYS A 120 -24.44 7.27 0.56
C LYS A 120 -25.02 5.87 0.79
N GLY A 121 -26.17 5.80 1.45
CA GLY A 121 -26.91 4.56 1.72
C GLY A 121 -27.12 4.33 3.22
N ASP A 122 -27.49 3.10 3.56
CA ASP A 122 -27.71 2.67 4.93
C ASP A 122 -26.37 2.44 5.67
N LEU A 123 -26.07 3.32 6.63
CA LEU A 123 -24.83 3.32 7.39
C LEU A 123 -24.72 2.18 8.42
N ILE A 124 -25.76 1.36 8.59
CA ILE A 124 -25.71 0.11 9.36
C ILE A 124 -24.90 -0.95 8.60
N LYS A 125 -24.83 -0.86 7.26
CA LYS A 125 -24.20 -1.89 6.42
C LYS A 125 -22.77 -1.50 6.04
N CYS A 126 -21.80 -2.37 6.34
CA CYS A 126 -20.38 -2.12 6.09
C CYS A 126 -20.04 -1.78 4.63
N TYR A 127 -20.77 -2.32 3.63
CA TYR A 127 -20.51 -2.04 2.22
C TYR A 127 -20.79 -0.59 1.81
N ASN A 128 -21.61 0.14 2.58
CA ASN A 128 -21.86 1.57 2.39
C ASN A 128 -20.73 2.45 2.97
N TYR A 129 -19.56 1.88 3.22
CA TYR A 129 -18.35 2.62 3.59
C TYR A 129 -17.25 2.39 2.56
N ARG A 130 -16.29 3.30 2.52
CA ARG A 130 -15.01 3.14 1.85
C ARG A 130 -13.96 2.81 2.90
N THR A 131 -13.28 1.69 2.73
CA THR A 131 -12.10 1.37 3.54
C THR A 131 -10.87 2.07 2.95
N VAL A 132 -10.11 2.76 3.78
CA VAL A 132 -8.83 3.38 3.44
C VAL A 132 -7.76 2.79 4.34
N SER A 133 -6.70 2.25 3.74
CA SER A 133 -5.55 1.72 4.46
C SER A 133 -4.54 2.84 4.74
N LEU A 134 -4.22 3.02 6.02
CA LEU A 134 -3.13 3.86 6.50
C LEU A 134 -1.88 2.99 6.67
N ILE A 135 -0.96 3.11 5.72
CA ILE A 135 0.31 2.39 5.71
C ILE A 135 1.44 3.22 6.32
N SER A 136 2.54 2.56 6.68
CA SER A 136 3.76 3.23 7.11
C SER A 136 4.29 4.21 6.06
N HIS A 137 4.64 5.44 6.47
CA HIS A 137 5.27 6.41 5.57
C HIS A 137 6.65 5.95 5.10
N THR A 138 7.43 5.27 5.94
CA THR A 138 8.73 4.72 5.54
C THR A 138 8.58 3.55 4.58
N GLY A 139 7.60 2.67 4.81
CA GLY A 139 7.25 1.62 3.83
C GLY A 139 6.75 2.18 2.50
N LYS A 140 6.01 3.30 2.55
CA LYS A 140 5.54 4.01 1.36
C LYS A 140 6.67 4.59 0.51
N VAL A 141 7.80 4.98 1.12
CA VAL A 141 9.00 5.40 0.37
C VAL A 141 9.49 4.26 -0.51
N LEU A 142 9.65 3.05 0.04
CA LEU A 142 10.04 1.88 -0.75
C LEU A 142 9.02 1.59 -1.87
N LEU A 143 7.72 1.62 -1.56
CA LEU A 143 6.67 1.41 -2.57
C LEU A 143 6.76 2.42 -3.72
N ILE A 144 7.07 3.69 -3.44
CA ILE A 144 7.23 4.73 -4.48
C ILE A 144 8.46 4.42 -5.34
N VAL A 145 9.58 4.01 -4.74
CA VAL A 145 10.79 3.59 -5.48
C VAL A 145 10.46 2.42 -6.41
N LEU A 146 9.86 1.36 -5.87
CA LEU A 146 9.49 0.17 -6.65
C LEU A 146 8.51 0.51 -7.77
N LEU A 147 7.48 1.31 -7.49
CA LEU A 147 6.53 1.76 -8.49
C LEU A 147 7.22 2.52 -9.63
N ASN A 148 8.17 3.39 -9.31
CA ASN A 148 8.89 4.17 -10.33
C ASN A 148 9.81 3.29 -11.19
N ARG A 149 10.46 2.28 -10.60
CA ARG A 149 11.22 1.27 -11.36
C ARG A 149 10.30 0.45 -12.26
N LEU A 150 9.16 -0.02 -11.73
CA LEU A 150 8.19 -0.83 -12.47
C LEU A 150 7.55 -0.07 -13.63
N LYS A 151 7.18 1.21 -13.43
CA LYS A 151 6.53 2.05 -14.46
C LYS A 151 7.27 2.07 -15.80
N VAL A 152 8.60 1.96 -15.80
CA VAL A 152 9.42 1.89 -17.02
C VAL A 152 9.02 0.69 -17.88
N TYR A 153 8.67 -0.43 -17.24
CA TYR A 153 8.30 -1.69 -17.90
C TYR A 153 6.80 -1.78 -18.19
N VAL A 154 5.95 -1.34 -17.25
CA VAL A 154 4.48 -1.47 -17.40
C VAL A 154 3.84 -0.33 -18.20
N GLY A 155 4.51 0.81 -18.35
CA GLY A 155 3.99 1.96 -19.10
C GLY A 155 3.51 1.61 -20.53
N PRO A 156 4.31 0.89 -21.32
CA PRO A 156 3.90 0.40 -22.65
C PRO A 156 2.67 -0.52 -22.64
N TYR A 157 2.47 -1.33 -21.58
CA TYR A 157 1.31 -2.23 -21.45
C TYR A 157 0.02 -1.46 -21.13
N PHE A 158 0.09 -0.48 -20.22
CA PHE A 158 -1.07 0.35 -19.88
C PHE A 158 -1.53 1.21 -21.06
N PHE A 159 -0.60 1.76 -21.85
CA PHE A 159 -0.92 2.53 -23.06
C PHE A 159 -1.72 1.70 -24.08
N ARG A 160 -1.43 0.40 -24.21
CA ARG A 160 -2.14 -0.50 -25.14
C ARG A 160 -3.54 -0.89 -24.66
N ARG A 161 -3.78 -1.04 -23.34
CA ARG A 161 -5.11 -1.47 -22.81
C ARG A 161 -6.05 -0.32 -22.50
N THR A 162 -5.55 0.84 -22.10
CA THR A 162 -6.42 1.95 -21.67
C THR A 162 -6.80 2.92 -22.78
N GLY A 163 -6.18 2.81 -23.97
CA GLY A 163 -6.41 3.72 -25.09
C GLY A 163 -5.99 5.13 -24.70
N GLY A 164 -4.80 5.56 -25.13
CA GLY A 164 -4.21 6.84 -24.78
C GLY A 164 -5.25 7.96 -24.65
N ILE A 165 -5.26 8.60 -23.47
CA ILE A 165 -5.91 9.89 -23.27
C ILE A 165 -5.15 10.92 -24.11
#